data_AF-A0A7S2V4C5-F1
#
_entry.id   AF-A0A7S2V4C5-F1
#
_cell.length_a   1.000
_cell.length_b   1.000
_cell.length_c   1.000
_cell.angle_alpha   90.00
_cell.angle_beta   90.00
_cell.angle_gamma   90.00
#
_symmetry.space_group_name_H-M   'P 1'
#
loop_
_entity.id
_entity.type
_entity.pdbx_description
1 polymer ?
#
loop_
_entity_poly.entity_id
_entity_poly.type
_entity_poly.pdbx_seq_one_letter_code
_entity_poly.pdbx_strand_id
1 'polypeptide(L)'
;MATGNRYMSKCDDDDIFALSKTLSNDLRTAIRALGSFPVLSDSWNGMADTFGRIANISDMESKLPKDSENATLWECEELALRYLLEDGKLNLCLRNLVEFKNFERELRNAPATLPTDHRDKLDAFEKGLGCVLRNAWRHVEAIQTTDLPLLINYIGDVMEDAVRNPTRLESFQKAGELEKRQEVVVIYYLASLMTQVDEVSEDRVMPLIKERRLFSLLVSVMHAHHAKLNEGDLLAALKALSLICDTEDFSTYKDTEYLEETEEKEMLSSLHTDVIEDLTEDWDTRRKIRPLLDYIREVQRCLK
;
A
#
# COMPACT_ATOMS: atom_id res chain seq x y z
N MET A 1 27.33 38.05 -47.52
CA MET A 1 26.55 38.77 -46.48
C MET A 1 25.22 38.02 -46.40
N ALA A 2 25.05 37.08 -45.46
CA ALA A 2 24.52 37.29 -44.10
C ALA A 2 23.18 38.04 -44.18
N THR A 3 22.02 37.51 -43.78
CA THR A 3 21.67 36.92 -42.47
C THR A 3 20.31 36.21 -42.54
N GLY A 4 20.13 35.14 -41.76
CA GLY A 4 18.81 34.54 -41.56
C GLY A 4 18.86 33.39 -40.56
N ASN A 5 19.36 33.65 -39.35
CA ASN A 5 19.35 32.69 -38.26
C ASN A 5 18.57 33.27 -37.07
N ARG A 6 17.80 32.39 -36.42
CA ARG A 6 17.12 32.51 -35.11
C ARG A 6 15.83 33.33 -35.03
N TYR A 7 14.72 32.58 -35.06
CA TYR A 7 13.70 32.67 -34.03
C TYR A 7 13.51 31.27 -33.44
N MET A 8 14.39 30.89 -32.50
CA MET A 8 13.98 29.95 -31.45
C MET A 8 13.50 30.82 -30.30
N SER A 9 12.22 30.73 -30.01
CA SER A 9 11.61 31.36 -28.84
C SER A 9 12.35 30.87 -27.59
N LYS A 10 13.04 31.78 -26.90
CA LYS A 10 13.43 31.56 -25.51
C LYS A 10 12.11 31.56 -24.72
N CYS A 11 11.63 30.39 -24.35
CA CYS A 11 10.79 30.30 -23.16
C CYS A 11 11.73 30.71 -22.03
N ASP A 12 11.52 31.87 -21.42
CA ASP A 12 12.42 32.40 -20.39
C ASP A 12 12.37 31.46 -19.19
N ASP A 13 13.54 30.95 -18.79
CA ASP A 13 13.68 30.01 -17.66
C ASP A 13 13.01 30.56 -16.39
N ASP A 14 12.96 31.89 -16.23
CA ASP A 14 12.29 32.60 -15.13
C ASP A 14 10.78 32.32 -15.05
N ASP A 15 10.09 32.17 -16.18
CA ASP A 15 8.66 31.84 -16.22
C ASP A 15 8.41 30.39 -15.79
N ILE A 16 9.33 29.48 -16.13
CA ILE A 16 9.28 28.07 -15.73
C ILE A 16 9.53 27.94 -14.22
N PHE A 17 10.50 28.68 -13.68
CA PHE A 17 10.75 28.73 -12.24
C PHE A 17 9.56 29.31 -11.46
N ALA A 18 8.94 30.37 -11.95
CA ALA A 18 7.75 30.97 -11.33
C ALA A 18 6.55 30.00 -11.32
N LEU A 19 6.33 29.28 -12.43
CA LEU A 19 5.27 28.29 -12.54
C LEU A 19 5.49 27.10 -11.58
N SER A 20 6.71 26.57 -11.53
CA SER A 20 7.09 25.49 -10.61
C SER A 20 6.86 25.87 -9.14
N LYS A 21 7.26 27.08 -8.74
CA LYS A 21 7.02 27.61 -7.39
C LYS A 21 5.53 27.76 -7.07
N THR A 22 4.72 28.15 -8.05
CA THR A 22 3.27 28.32 -7.88
C THR A 22 2.61 26.96 -7.66
N LEU A 23 2.93 25.96 -8.50
CA LEU A 23 2.43 24.58 -8.36
C LEU A 23 2.81 23.96 -7.00
N SER A 24 4.03 24.21 -6.54
CA SER A 24 4.51 23.76 -5.23
C SER A 24 3.74 24.41 -4.06
N ASN A 25 3.47 25.72 -4.12
CA ASN A 25 2.68 26.42 -3.11
C ASN A 25 1.21 25.96 -3.09
N ASP A 26 0.63 25.73 -4.26
CA ASP A 26 -0.74 25.22 -4.40
C ASP A 26 -0.86 23.81 -3.80
N LEU A 27 0.13 22.95 -4.05
CA LEU A 27 0.21 21.62 -3.44
C LEU A 27 0.30 21.68 -1.92
N ARG A 28 1.17 22.51 -1.35
CA ARG A 28 1.29 22.66 0.10
C ARG A 28 -0.01 23.19 0.72
N THR A 29 -0.66 24.14 0.06
CA THR A 29 -1.95 24.69 0.51
C THR A 29 -3.04 23.62 0.51
N ALA A 30 -3.08 22.78 -0.53
CA ALA A 30 -4.00 21.65 -0.61
C ALA A 30 -3.78 20.63 0.52
N ILE A 31 -2.52 20.29 0.83
CA ILE A 31 -2.18 19.38 1.93
C ILE A 31 -2.58 19.96 3.30
N ARG A 32 -2.38 21.26 3.51
CA ARG A 32 -2.80 21.94 4.76
C ARG A 32 -4.30 21.89 4.99
N ALA A 33 -5.07 22.01 3.91
CA ALA A 33 -6.53 21.98 3.93
C ALA A 33 -7.11 20.59 4.23
N LEU A 34 -6.31 19.52 4.18
CA LEU A 34 -6.75 18.18 4.58
C LEU A 34 -7.21 18.18 6.04
N GLY A 35 -8.37 17.60 6.29
CA GLY A 35 -9.02 17.56 7.60
C GLY A 35 -9.71 16.22 7.85
N SER A 36 -10.25 16.05 9.06
CA SER A 36 -11.20 14.99 9.34
C SER A 36 -12.59 15.57 9.13
N PHE A 37 -13.29 15.04 8.12
CA PHE A 37 -14.60 15.50 7.70
C PHE A 37 -15.51 14.28 7.57
N PRO A 38 -16.81 14.38 7.93
CA PRO A 38 -17.74 13.29 7.73
C PRO A 38 -17.79 12.86 6.26
N VAL A 39 -17.75 11.54 6.01
CA VAL A 39 -17.79 10.96 4.66
C VAL A 39 -19.01 11.49 3.89
N LEU A 40 -18.79 11.90 2.63
CA LEU A 40 -19.78 12.55 1.73
C LEU A 40 -20.26 13.96 2.13
N SER A 41 -19.70 14.59 3.17
CA SER A 41 -19.91 16.03 3.38
C SER A 41 -19.26 16.85 2.26
N ASP A 42 -19.69 18.10 2.05
CA ASP A 42 -19.12 18.98 1.02
C ASP A 42 -17.60 19.17 1.18
N SER A 43 -17.13 19.33 2.41
CA SER A 43 -15.69 19.42 2.72
C SER A 43 -14.96 18.12 2.42
N TRP A 44 -15.58 16.97 2.70
CA TRP A 44 -15.01 15.67 2.37
C TRP A 44 -14.96 15.45 0.84
N ASN A 45 -15.99 15.84 0.10
CA ASN A 45 -16.02 15.75 -1.37
C ASN A 45 -14.91 16.60 -1.99
N GLY A 46 -14.69 17.83 -1.50
CA GLY A 46 -13.57 18.66 -1.92
C GLY A 46 -12.20 18.04 -1.58
N MET A 47 -12.11 17.35 -0.44
CA MET A 47 -10.90 16.62 -0.04
C MET A 47 -10.67 15.38 -0.93
N ALA A 48 -11.70 14.65 -1.32
CA ALA A 48 -11.61 13.51 -2.24
C ALA A 48 -11.01 13.91 -3.60
N ASP A 49 -11.48 15.02 -4.17
CA ASP A 49 -10.92 15.58 -5.41
C ASP A 49 -9.45 15.99 -5.25
N THR A 50 -9.11 16.51 -4.06
CA THR A 50 -7.75 16.92 -3.73
C THR A 50 -6.80 15.72 -3.65
N PHE A 51 -7.23 14.60 -3.04
CA PHE A 51 -6.41 13.39 -2.99
C PHE A 51 -6.10 12.82 -4.36
N GLY A 52 -7.02 12.90 -5.33
CA GLY A 52 -6.73 12.50 -6.71
C GLY A 52 -5.56 13.28 -7.32
N ARG A 53 -5.47 14.59 -7.03
CA ARG A 53 -4.35 15.43 -7.50
C ARG A 53 -3.04 15.11 -6.80
N ILE A 54 -3.07 14.98 -5.47
CA ILE A 54 -1.88 14.65 -4.66
C ILE A 54 -1.34 13.26 -5.06
N ALA A 55 -2.23 12.29 -5.31
CA ALA A 55 -1.86 10.96 -5.77
C ALA A 55 -1.11 11.00 -7.09
N ASN A 56 -1.64 11.71 -8.09
CA ASN A 56 -0.99 11.84 -9.41
C ASN A 56 0.40 12.47 -9.28
N ILE A 57 0.55 13.51 -8.46
CA ILE A 57 1.84 14.17 -8.23
C ILE A 57 2.80 13.19 -7.54
N SER A 58 2.39 12.55 -6.44
CA SER A 58 3.28 11.63 -5.71
C SER A 58 3.68 10.40 -6.54
N ASP A 59 2.79 9.88 -7.38
CA ASP A 59 3.10 8.76 -8.28
C ASP A 59 4.11 9.18 -9.36
N MET A 60 3.98 10.40 -9.91
CA MET A 60 4.98 10.95 -10.84
C MET A 60 6.34 11.15 -10.16
N GLU A 61 6.35 11.76 -8.98
CA GLU A 61 7.58 12.00 -8.20
C GLU A 61 8.29 10.68 -7.85
N SER A 62 7.54 9.64 -7.49
CA SER A 62 8.10 8.32 -7.13
C SER A 62 8.83 7.60 -8.27
N LYS A 63 8.59 8.02 -9.52
CA LYS A 63 9.20 7.46 -10.75
C LYS A 63 10.40 8.27 -11.22
N LEU A 64 10.69 9.40 -10.57
CA LEU A 64 11.88 10.18 -10.89
C LEU A 64 13.15 9.39 -10.51
N PRO A 65 14.24 9.53 -11.29
CA PRO A 65 15.50 8.87 -10.98
C PRO A 65 15.96 9.23 -9.57
N LYS A 66 16.39 8.22 -8.81
CA LYS A 66 16.97 8.38 -7.47
C LYS A 66 18.48 8.24 -7.56
N ASP A 67 19.20 9.08 -6.83
CA ASP A 67 20.66 9.02 -6.77
C ASP A 67 21.17 7.72 -6.10
N SER A 68 20.34 7.11 -5.25
CA SER A 68 20.60 5.79 -4.68
C SER A 68 19.29 5.04 -4.40
N GLU A 69 19.34 3.70 -4.35
CA GLU A 69 18.17 2.87 -4.02
C GLU A 69 17.67 3.10 -2.58
N ASN A 70 18.56 3.51 -1.68
CA ASN A 70 18.27 3.79 -0.27
C ASN A 70 18.15 5.29 0.04
N ALA A 71 17.89 6.11 -0.99
CA ALA A 71 17.73 7.55 -0.80
C ALA A 71 16.55 7.82 0.14
N THR A 72 16.81 8.65 1.15
CA THR A 72 15.82 9.10 2.13
C THR A 72 14.74 9.95 1.46
N LEU A 73 13.61 10.15 2.14
CA LEU A 73 12.55 11.04 1.63
C LEU A 73 13.09 12.46 1.38
N TRP A 74 14.03 12.89 2.21
CA TRP A 74 14.66 14.22 2.15
C TRP A 74 15.71 14.37 1.05
N GLU A 75 16.13 13.25 0.43
CA GLU A 75 17.03 13.22 -0.72
C GLU A 75 16.26 13.05 -2.05
N CYS A 76 15.07 12.43 -2.02
CA CYS A 76 14.23 12.22 -3.22
C CYS A 76 13.40 13.45 -3.60
N GLU A 77 13.14 13.71 -4.89
CA GLU A 77 12.25 14.80 -5.36
C GLU A 77 10.74 14.52 -5.12
N GLU A 78 10.37 14.09 -3.92
CA GLU A 78 9.01 13.71 -3.52
C GLU A 78 8.36 14.77 -2.62
N LEU A 79 8.14 15.97 -3.18
CA LEU A 79 7.64 17.14 -2.45
C LEU A 79 6.26 16.91 -1.84
N ALA A 80 5.36 16.18 -2.54
CA ALA A 80 4.03 15.91 -2.02
C ALA A 80 4.08 15.17 -0.68
N LEU A 81 4.94 14.15 -0.59
CA LEU A 81 5.08 13.33 0.60
C LEU A 81 5.83 14.09 1.70
N ARG A 82 6.86 14.88 1.35
CA ARG A 82 7.54 15.76 2.33
C ARG A 82 6.57 16.72 3.00
N TYR A 83 5.73 17.41 2.25
CA TYR A 83 4.72 18.31 2.84
C TYR A 83 3.70 17.56 3.71
N LEU A 84 3.32 16.35 3.32
CA LEU A 84 2.43 15.51 4.12
C LEU A 84 3.04 15.16 5.48
N LEU A 85 4.33 14.83 5.53
CA LEU A 85 5.06 14.52 6.76
C LEU A 85 5.35 15.78 7.58
N GLU A 86 5.88 16.84 6.97
CA GLU A 86 6.19 18.12 7.63
C GLU A 86 4.96 18.72 8.35
N ASP A 87 3.79 18.68 7.70
CA ASP A 87 2.56 19.24 8.25
C ASP A 87 1.78 18.22 9.11
N GLY A 88 2.37 17.05 9.41
CA GLY A 88 1.81 16.04 10.35
C GLY A 88 0.52 15.38 9.87
N LYS A 89 0.32 15.27 8.55
CA LYS A 89 -0.95 14.82 7.94
C LYS A 89 -1.01 13.32 7.66
N LEU A 90 0.09 12.58 7.81
CA LEU A 90 0.14 11.15 7.51
C LEU A 90 -0.87 10.33 8.36
N ASN A 91 -0.85 10.50 9.69
CA ASN A 91 -1.80 9.80 10.58
C ASN A 91 -3.24 10.31 10.46
N LEU A 92 -3.45 11.53 9.96
CA LEU A 92 -4.78 12.00 9.59
C LEU A 92 -5.30 11.22 8.37
N CYS A 93 -4.44 11.05 7.36
CA CYS A 93 -4.75 10.29 6.15
C CYS A 93 -5.13 8.83 6.49
N LEU A 94 -4.34 8.16 7.34
CA LEU A 94 -4.66 6.81 7.80
C LEU A 94 -6.02 6.75 8.52
N ARG A 95 -6.30 7.67 9.45
CA ARG A 95 -7.60 7.72 10.15
C ARG A 95 -8.78 7.95 9.21
N ASN A 96 -8.63 8.87 8.24
CA ASN A 96 -9.67 9.12 7.24
C ASN A 96 -9.90 7.88 6.34
N LEU A 97 -8.85 7.12 6.02
CA LEU A 97 -8.97 5.88 5.25
C LEU A 97 -9.72 4.78 6.03
N VAL A 98 -9.45 4.66 7.33
CA VAL A 98 -10.16 3.76 8.24
C VAL A 98 -11.65 4.13 8.32
N GLU A 99 -11.96 5.41 8.56
CA GLU A 99 -13.34 5.91 8.61
C GLU A 99 -14.09 5.63 7.29
N PHE A 100 -13.43 5.89 6.15
CA PHE A 100 -13.97 5.59 4.84
C PHE A 100 -14.29 4.10 4.64
N LYS A 101 -13.38 3.18 4.99
CA LYS A 101 -13.66 1.74 4.82
C LYS A 101 -14.76 1.25 5.75
N ASN A 102 -14.88 1.82 6.95
CA ASN A 102 -16.00 1.51 7.84
C ASN A 102 -17.33 1.99 7.23
N PHE A 103 -17.38 3.23 6.74
CA PHE A 103 -18.54 3.75 6.02
C PHE A 103 -18.92 2.88 4.81
N GLU A 104 -17.93 2.44 4.03
CA GLU A 104 -18.17 1.59 2.86
C GLU A 104 -18.74 0.21 3.24
N ARG A 105 -18.23 -0.39 4.32
CA ARG A 105 -18.75 -1.65 4.87
C ARG A 105 -20.19 -1.51 5.34
N GLU A 106 -20.52 -0.42 6.02
CA GLU A 106 -21.88 -0.12 6.48
C GLU A 106 -22.83 0.08 5.30
N LEU A 107 -22.40 0.82 4.28
CA LEU A 107 -23.20 1.08 3.08
C LEU A 107 -23.55 -0.22 2.34
N ARG A 108 -22.62 -1.17 2.27
CA ARG A 108 -22.86 -2.48 1.64
C ARG A 108 -23.98 -3.27 2.33
N ASN A 109 -24.18 -3.06 3.63
CA ASN A 109 -25.26 -3.69 4.40
C ASN A 109 -26.58 -2.88 4.35
N ALA A 110 -26.57 -1.67 3.79
CA ALA A 110 -27.73 -0.81 3.71
C ALA A 110 -28.60 -1.12 2.47
N PRO A 111 -29.94 -1.02 2.57
CA PRO A 111 -30.86 -1.27 1.46
C PRO A 111 -30.88 -0.15 0.40
N ALA A 112 -30.15 0.94 0.61
CA ALA A 112 -30.21 2.14 -0.22
C ALA A 112 -29.07 2.20 -1.24
N THR A 113 -29.41 2.47 -2.51
CA THR A 113 -28.42 2.76 -3.55
C THR A 113 -27.97 4.21 -3.48
N LEU A 114 -26.66 4.45 -3.40
CA LEU A 114 -26.10 5.81 -3.51
C LEU A 114 -26.27 6.40 -4.91
N PRO A 115 -26.45 7.73 -5.01
CA PRO A 115 -26.29 8.46 -6.27
C PRO A 115 -24.92 8.23 -6.92
N THR A 116 -24.85 8.28 -8.26
CA THR A 116 -23.61 8.04 -9.01
C THR A 116 -22.49 9.01 -8.61
N ASP A 117 -22.79 10.30 -8.45
CA ASP A 117 -21.80 11.32 -8.06
C ASP A 117 -21.10 10.98 -6.74
N HIS A 118 -21.86 10.52 -5.73
CA HIS A 118 -21.27 10.07 -4.47
C HIS A 118 -20.38 8.84 -4.63
N ARG A 119 -20.73 7.91 -5.53
CA ARG A 119 -19.89 6.74 -5.82
C ARG A 119 -18.58 7.15 -6.45
N ASP A 120 -18.60 8.10 -7.37
CA ASP A 120 -17.40 8.64 -8.02
C ASP A 120 -16.48 9.34 -7.01
N LYS A 121 -17.04 10.05 -6.02
CA LYS A 121 -16.26 10.65 -4.92
C LYS A 121 -15.64 9.62 -3.99
N LEU A 122 -16.39 8.58 -3.61
CA LEU A 122 -15.88 7.46 -2.81
C LEU A 122 -14.72 6.76 -3.53
N ASP A 123 -14.88 6.55 -4.83
CA ASP A 123 -13.89 5.92 -5.68
C ASP A 123 -12.59 6.75 -5.80
N ALA A 124 -12.73 8.03 -6.11
CA ALA A 124 -11.60 8.96 -6.22
C ALA A 124 -10.85 9.07 -4.89
N PHE A 125 -11.57 9.12 -3.77
CA PHE A 125 -10.98 9.16 -2.45
C PHE A 125 -10.17 7.89 -2.14
N GLU A 126 -10.75 6.70 -2.30
CA GLU A 126 -10.08 5.43 -1.98
C GLU A 126 -8.78 5.27 -2.77
N LYS A 127 -8.86 5.49 -4.09
CA LYS A 127 -7.74 5.32 -5.01
C LYS A 127 -6.67 6.38 -4.76
N GLY A 128 -7.07 7.64 -4.58
CA GLY A 128 -6.15 8.75 -4.34
C GLY A 128 -5.41 8.61 -3.01
N LEU A 129 -6.16 8.44 -1.92
CA LEU A 129 -5.58 8.30 -0.59
C LEU A 129 -4.73 7.04 -0.46
N GLY A 130 -5.18 5.93 -1.05
CA GLY A 130 -4.43 4.68 -1.08
C GLY A 130 -3.07 4.81 -1.76
N CYS A 131 -3.05 5.49 -2.91
CA CYS A 131 -1.81 5.76 -3.64
C CYS A 131 -0.84 6.64 -2.83
N VAL A 132 -1.34 7.72 -2.22
CA VAL A 132 -0.51 8.62 -1.39
C VAL A 132 0.12 7.87 -0.22
N LEU A 133 -0.66 7.07 0.52
CA LEU A 133 -0.16 6.30 1.65
C LEU A 133 0.80 5.19 1.22
N ARG A 134 0.52 4.50 0.10
CA ARG A 134 1.41 3.49 -0.49
C ARG A 134 2.78 4.07 -0.78
N ASN A 135 2.82 5.26 -1.37
CA ASN A 135 4.07 5.95 -1.71
C ASN A 135 4.79 6.45 -0.45
N ALA A 136 4.05 7.04 0.51
CA ALA A 136 4.62 7.52 1.77
C ALA A 136 5.36 6.41 2.51
N TRP A 137 4.73 5.25 2.68
CA TRP A 137 5.28 4.14 3.46
C TRP A 137 6.43 3.39 2.80
N ARG A 138 6.85 3.77 1.58
CA ARG A 138 8.14 3.30 1.03
C ARG A 138 9.34 3.91 1.76
N HIS A 139 9.12 4.95 2.56
CA HIS A 139 10.14 5.69 3.30
C HIS A 139 10.05 5.43 4.80
N VAL A 140 11.22 5.25 5.42
CA VAL A 140 11.36 4.93 6.85
C VAL A 140 10.86 6.03 7.74
N GLU A 141 11.04 7.28 7.34
CA GLU A 141 10.59 8.45 8.05
C GLU A 141 9.05 8.51 8.16
N ALA A 142 8.36 8.01 7.13
CA ALA A 142 6.91 7.89 7.16
C ALA A 142 6.48 6.78 8.13
N ILE A 143 7.10 5.60 8.07
CA ILE A 143 6.76 4.48 8.98
C ILE A 143 7.05 4.86 10.44
N GLN A 144 8.19 5.50 10.73
CA GLN A 144 8.58 5.90 12.09
C GLN A 144 7.59 6.88 12.75
N THR A 145 6.92 7.70 11.95
CA THR A 145 5.91 8.66 12.43
C THR A 145 4.48 8.12 12.37
N THR A 146 4.29 6.94 11.79
CA THR A 146 2.96 6.31 11.62
C THR A 146 2.48 5.68 12.93
N ASP A 147 1.18 5.77 13.18
CA ASP A 147 0.48 4.98 14.18
C ASP A 147 0.44 3.51 13.73
N LEU A 148 1.46 2.74 14.12
CA LEU A 148 1.64 1.34 13.73
C LEU A 148 0.46 0.44 14.18
N PRO A 149 -0.05 0.53 15.42
CA PRO A 149 -1.26 -0.19 15.80
C PRO A 149 -2.44 0.07 14.86
N LEU A 150 -2.70 1.33 14.50
CA LEU A 150 -3.81 1.65 13.60
C LEU A 150 -3.58 1.09 12.19
N LEU A 151 -2.36 1.18 11.65
CA LEU A 151 -2.00 0.66 10.34
C LEU A 151 -2.17 -0.86 10.28
N ILE A 152 -1.60 -1.58 11.25
CA ILE A 152 -1.63 -3.05 11.29
C ILE A 152 -3.06 -3.57 11.46
N ASN A 153 -3.85 -2.92 12.33
CA ASN A 153 -5.28 -3.22 12.46
C ASN A 153 -6.02 -3.00 11.13
N TYR A 154 -5.78 -1.88 10.46
CA TYR A 154 -6.40 -1.58 9.18
C TYR A 154 -6.08 -2.61 8.10
N ILE A 155 -4.80 -3.00 7.97
CA ILE A 155 -4.36 -4.05 7.04
C ILE A 155 -5.13 -5.35 7.32
N GLY A 156 -5.17 -5.78 8.59
CA GLY A 156 -5.87 -6.99 9.01
C GLY A 156 -7.37 -6.94 8.69
N ASP A 157 -8.05 -5.84 9.02
CA ASP A 157 -9.48 -5.68 8.75
C ASP A 157 -9.79 -5.75 7.24
N VAL A 158 -8.94 -5.18 6.39
CA VAL A 158 -9.14 -5.20 4.94
C VAL A 158 -8.90 -6.61 4.36
N MET A 159 -7.83 -7.29 4.79
CA MET A 159 -7.54 -8.66 4.38
C MET A 159 -8.65 -9.63 4.82
N GLU A 160 -9.15 -9.49 6.05
CA GLU A 160 -10.25 -10.30 6.55
C GLU A 160 -11.54 -10.07 5.74
N ASP A 161 -11.89 -8.82 5.41
CA ASP A 161 -13.04 -8.53 4.55
C ASP A 161 -12.87 -9.12 3.14
N ALA A 162 -11.65 -9.10 2.60
CA ALA A 162 -11.34 -9.66 1.28
C ALA A 162 -11.49 -11.19 1.23
N VAL A 163 -11.11 -11.89 2.30
CA VAL A 163 -11.35 -13.35 2.42
C VAL A 163 -12.84 -13.64 2.58
N ARG A 164 -13.55 -12.88 3.43
CA ARG A 164 -14.99 -13.09 3.70
C ARG A 164 -15.90 -12.74 2.52
N ASN A 165 -15.49 -11.82 1.64
CA ASN A 165 -16.32 -11.32 0.54
C ASN A 165 -15.65 -11.50 -0.83
N PRO A 166 -15.44 -12.74 -1.31
CA PRO A 166 -14.64 -13.00 -2.50
C PRO A 166 -15.23 -12.43 -3.81
N THR A 167 -16.55 -12.32 -3.88
CA THR A 167 -17.27 -11.76 -5.04
C THR A 167 -16.97 -10.27 -5.27
N ARG A 168 -16.52 -9.56 -4.24
CA ARG A 168 -16.19 -8.14 -4.33
C ARG A 168 -14.91 -7.92 -5.13
N LEU A 169 -13.85 -8.68 -4.86
CA LEU A 169 -12.61 -8.63 -5.63
C LEU A 169 -12.86 -8.99 -7.10
N GLU A 170 -13.75 -9.95 -7.37
CA GLU A 170 -14.15 -10.28 -8.75
C GLU A 170 -14.81 -9.11 -9.48
N SER A 171 -15.63 -8.33 -8.77
CA SER A 171 -16.27 -7.15 -9.37
C SER A 171 -15.24 -6.09 -9.75
N PHE A 172 -14.24 -5.84 -8.90
CA PHE A 172 -13.15 -4.92 -9.17
C PHE A 172 -12.20 -5.41 -10.26
N GLN A 173 -11.92 -6.71 -10.30
CA GLN A 173 -11.12 -7.32 -11.36
C GLN A 173 -11.80 -7.13 -12.73
N LYS A 174 -13.10 -7.43 -12.82
CA LYS A 174 -13.88 -7.25 -14.05
C LYS A 174 -13.94 -5.79 -14.51
N ALA A 175 -13.92 -4.85 -13.56
CA ALA A 175 -13.85 -3.42 -13.85
C ALA A 175 -12.44 -2.93 -14.23
N GLY A 176 -11.39 -3.75 -14.07
CA GLY A 176 -10.00 -3.35 -14.31
C GLY A 176 -9.45 -2.38 -13.27
N GLU A 177 -9.98 -2.41 -12.05
CA GLU A 177 -9.64 -1.43 -11.01
C GLU A 177 -9.02 -2.04 -9.75
N LEU A 178 -8.90 -3.36 -9.71
CA LEU A 178 -8.50 -4.12 -8.53
C LEU A 178 -7.18 -3.63 -7.91
N GLU A 179 -6.18 -3.30 -8.73
CA GLU A 179 -4.84 -2.86 -8.29
C GLU A 179 -4.86 -1.58 -7.46
N LYS A 180 -5.90 -0.76 -7.60
CA LYS A 180 -6.04 0.53 -6.90
C LYS A 180 -6.95 0.43 -5.67
N ARG A 181 -7.50 -0.75 -5.40
CA ARG A 181 -8.41 -1.01 -4.27
C ARG A 181 -7.63 -1.38 -3.03
N GLN A 182 -8.15 -1.03 -1.86
CA GLN A 182 -7.46 -1.29 -0.60
C GLN A 182 -7.19 -2.78 -0.39
N GLU A 183 -8.07 -3.64 -0.89
CA GLU A 183 -7.95 -5.11 -0.86
C GLU A 183 -6.63 -5.62 -1.47
N VAL A 184 -6.03 -4.87 -2.41
CA VAL A 184 -4.69 -5.16 -2.96
C VAL A 184 -3.64 -4.23 -2.34
N VAL A 185 -3.95 -2.95 -2.21
CA VAL A 185 -2.98 -1.93 -1.77
C VAL A 185 -2.43 -2.22 -0.36
N VAL A 186 -3.22 -2.83 0.54
CA VAL A 186 -2.74 -3.22 1.88
C VAL A 186 -1.62 -4.27 1.87
N ILE A 187 -1.50 -5.07 0.82
CA ILE A 187 -0.37 -6.00 0.63
C ILE A 187 0.93 -5.19 0.52
N TYR A 188 0.91 -4.09 -0.22
CA TYR A 188 2.05 -3.20 -0.35
C TYR A 188 2.35 -2.45 0.95
N TYR A 189 1.34 -2.06 1.72
CA TYR A 189 1.57 -1.45 3.04
C TYR A 189 2.32 -2.40 3.97
N LEU A 190 1.88 -3.67 4.02
CA LEU A 190 2.54 -4.69 4.84
C LEU A 190 3.96 -4.97 4.34
N ALA A 191 4.15 -5.14 3.03
CA ALA A 191 5.48 -5.36 2.45
C ALA A 191 6.44 -4.20 2.72
N SER A 192 5.95 -2.96 2.62
CA SER A 192 6.71 -1.75 2.95
C SER A 192 7.09 -1.69 4.41
N LEU A 193 6.13 -1.92 5.32
CA LEU A 193 6.38 -1.97 6.77
C LEU A 193 7.45 -3.01 7.11
N MET A 194 7.30 -4.23 6.59
CA MET A 194 8.24 -5.32 6.87
C MET A 194 9.63 -5.07 6.27
N THR A 195 9.74 -4.32 5.17
CA THR A 195 11.05 -3.94 4.60
C THR A 195 11.86 -3.05 5.55
N GLN A 196 11.18 -2.39 6.48
CA GLN A 196 11.75 -1.37 7.37
C GLN A 196 11.66 -1.80 8.85
N VAL A 197 11.35 -3.07 9.12
CA VAL A 197 11.07 -3.58 10.47
C VAL A 197 12.22 -3.33 11.44
N ASP A 198 13.46 -3.51 10.98
CA ASP A 198 14.67 -3.28 11.77
C ASP A 198 14.81 -1.81 12.19
N GLU A 199 14.46 -0.87 11.29
CA GLU A 199 14.57 0.57 11.51
C GLU A 199 13.47 1.12 12.43
N VAL A 200 12.34 0.41 12.55
CA VAL A 200 11.21 0.81 13.43
C VAL A 200 11.06 -0.05 14.67
N SER A 201 11.98 -1.01 14.82
CA SER A 201 12.10 -1.98 15.91
C SER A 201 11.10 -3.12 15.83
N GLU A 202 11.63 -4.34 15.71
CA GLU A 202 10.86 -5.59 15.57
C GLU A 202 9.88 -5.81 16.73
N ASP A 203 10.31 -5.52 17.96
CA ASP A 203 9.52 -5.64 19.20
C ASP A 203 8.25 -4.77 19.21
N ARG A 204 8.19 -3.72 18.39
CA ARG A 204 7.01 -2.86 18.24
C ARG A 204 6.04 -3.36 17.19
N VAL A 205 6.51 -4.13 16.21
CA VAL A 205 5.75 -4.55 15.02
C VAL A 205 5.25 -5.97 15.19
N MET A 206 6.12 -6.93 15.50
CA MET A 206 5.80 -8.35 15.47
C MET A 206 4.71 -8.78 16.45
N PRO A 207 4.62 -8.24 17.69
CA PRO A 207 3.49 -8.54 18.56
C PRO A 207 2.13 -8.21 17.92
N LEU A 208 2.06 -7.11 17.17
CA LEU A 208 0.84 -6.67 16.48
C LEU A 208 0.56 -7.53 15.23
N ILE A 209 1.61 -7.95 14.50
CA ILE A 209 1.49 -8.90 13.37
C ILE A 209 0.87 -10.21 13.85
N LYS A 210 1.32 -10.72 15.00
CA LYS A 210 0.80 -11.95 15.63
C LYS A 210 -0.61 -11.78 16.15
N GLU A 211 -0.87 -10.74 16.94
CA GLU A 211 -2.20 -10.44 17.49
C GLU A 211 -3.27 -10.35 16.38
N ARG A 212 -2.89 -9.75 15.24
CA ARG A 212 -3.78 -9.61 14.07
C ARG A 212 -3.69 -10.75 13.07
N ARG A 213 -2.91 -11.80 13.34
CA ARG A 213 -2.71 -12.99 12.47
C ARG A 213 -2.40 -12.61 11.02
N LEU A 214 -1.62 -11.54 10.79
CA LEU A 214 -1.43 -11.01 9.43
C LEU A 214 -0.72 -12.00 8.50
N PHE A 215 0.16 -12.86 9.04
CA PHE A 215 0.82 -13.90 8.25
C PHE A 215 -0.20 -14.88 7.67
N SER A 216 -1.06 -15.47 8.52
CA SER A 216 -2.04 -16.46 8.07
C SER A 216 -3.18 -15.83 7.26
N LEU A 217 -3.57 -14.60 7.56
CA LEU A 217 -4.51 -13.83 6.74
C LEU A 217 -3.96 -13.56 5.34
N LEU A 218 -2.69 -13.17 5.20
CA LEU A 218 -2.09 -12.95 3.88
C LEU A 218 -2.01 -14.27 3.08
N VAL A 219 -1.65 -15.39 3.73
CA VAL A 219 -1.72 -16.74 3.12
C VAL A 219 -3.14 -17.02 2.64
N SER A 220 -4.16 -16.75 3.47
CA SER A 220 -5.57 -16.97 3.11
C SER A 220 -6.03 -16.11 1.93
N VAL A 221 -5.63 -14.83 1.90
CA VAL A 221 -5.91 -13.91 0.78
C VAL A 221 -5.27 -14.43 -0.51
N MET A 222 -4.00 -14.81 -0.47
CA MET A 222 -3.31 -15.36 -1.64
C MET A 222 -3.97 -16.66 -2.10
N HIS A 223 -4.28 -17.58 -1.20
CA HIS A 223 -4.92 -18.85 -1.54
C HIS A 223 -6.27 -18.62 -2.23
N ALA A 224 -7.10 -17.72 -1.70
CA ALA A 224 -8.41 -17.41 -2.25
C ALA A 224 -8.38 -16.61 -3.57
N HIS A 225 -7.36 -15.77 -3.79
CA HIS A 225 -7.40 -14.73 -4.82
C HIS A 225 -6.20 -14.66 -5.76
N HIS A 226 -5.20 -15.54 -5.66
CA HIS A 226 -3.98 -15.46 -6.47
C HIS A 226 -4.25 -15.35 -7.98
N ALA A 227 -5.24 -16.08 -8.51
CA ALA A 227 -5.61 -16.05 -9.92
C ALA A 227 -6.17 -14.68 -10.39
N LYS A 228 -6.48 -13.77 -9.46
CA LYS A 228 -7.03 -12.43 -9.73
C LYS A 228 -5.99 -11.34 -9.58
N LEU A 229 -4.91 -11.62 -8.85
CA LEU A 229 -3.81 -10.69 -8.58
C LEU A 229 -2.84 -10.70 -9.76
N ASN A 230 -2.24 -9.54 -10.03
CA ASN A 230 -1.16 -9.49 -11.01
C ASN A 230 0.15 -10.03 -10.38
N GLU A 231 1.15 -10.29 -11.22
CA GLU A 231 2.45 -10.80 -10.77
C GLU A 231 3.11 -9.90 -9.70
N GLY A 232 3.03 -8.59 -9.86
CA GLY A 232 3.60 -7.62 -8.92
C GLY A 232 2.93 -7.63 -7.55
N ASP A 233 1.62 -7.90 -7.49
CA ASP A 233 0.86 -8.04 -6.24
C ASP A 233 1.28 -9.32 -5.51
N LEU A 234 1.42 -10.42 -6.25
CA LEU A 234 1.87 -11.71 -5.72
C LEU A 234 3.30 -11.61 -5.20
N LEU A 235 4.21 -10.99 -5.94
CA LEU A 235 5.59 -10.77 -5.50
C LEU A 235 5.66 -9.88 -4.25
N ALA A 236 4.81 -8.87 -4.13
CA ALA A 236 4.72 -8.05 -2.93
C ALA A 236 4.24 -8.87 -1.71
N ALA A 237 3.25 -9.74 -1.91
CA ALA A 237 2.77 -10.64 -0.86
C ALA A 237 3.85 -11.64 -0.43
N LEU A 238 4.54 -12.28 -1.37
CA LEU A 238 5.65 -13.19 -1.08
C LEU A 238 6.80 -12.48 -0.37
N LYS A 239 7.11 -11.24 -0.77
CA LYS A 239 8.10 -10.41 -0.07
C LYS A 239 7.68 -10.18 1.37
N ALA A 240 6.45 -9.77 1.63
CA ALA A 240 5.94 -9.54 2.99
C ALA A 240 6.04 -10.81 3.85
N LEU A 241 5.54 -11.95 3.35
CA LEU A 241 5.62 -13.23 4.05
C LEU A 241 7.08 -13.63 4.32
N SER A 242 7.96 -13.48 3.34
CA SER A 242 9.37 -13.83 3.52
C SER A 242 10.08 -12.94 4.52
N LEU A 243 9.76 -11.64 4.56
CA LEU A 243 10.34 -10.73 5.54
C LEU A 243 9.83 -11.05 6.94
N ILE A 244 8.57 -11.46 7.10
CA ILE A 244 8.08 -11.99 8.38
C ILE A 244 8.85 -13.26 8.78
N CYS A 245 9.10 -14.19 7.84
CA CYS A 245 9.88 -15.40 8.13
C CYS A 245 11.34 -15.14 8.52
N ASP A 246 11.90 -14.00 8.12
CA ASP A 246 13.31 -13.64 8.37
C ASP A 246 13.53 -12.98 9.74
N THR A 247 12.47 -12.68 10.49
CA THR A 247 12.61 -12.00 11.78
C THR A 247 12.93 -12.95 12.94
N GLU A 248 13.52 -12.41 14.01
CA GLU A 248 13.89 -13.20 15.20
C GLU A 248 12.65 -13.74 15.93
N ASP A 249 11.59 -12.94 16.04
CA ASP A 249 10.30 -13.32 16.63
C ASP A 249 9.68 -14.50 15.88
N PHE A 250 9.64 -14.46 14.54
CA PHE A 250 9.11 -15.59 13.78
C PHE A 250 9.92 -16.86 14.02
N SER A 251 11.26 -16.78 13.99
CA SER A 251 12.11 -17.94 14.25
C SER A 251 11.84 -18.59 15.61
N THR A 252 11.42 -17.78 16.59
CA THR A 252 11.12 -18.20 17.97
C THR A 252 9.72 -18.80 18.10
N TYR A 253 8.71 -18.24 17.41
CA TYR A 253 7.28 -18.55 17.64
C TYR A 253 6.54 -19.16 16.43
N LYS A 254 7.24 -19.50 15.34
CA LYS A 254 6.65 -20.01 14.07
C LYS A 254 5.69 -21.19 14.22
N ASP A 255 5.88 -22.04 15.22
CA ASP A 255 5.08 -23.25 15.42
C ASP A 255 3.83 -23.01 16.29
N THR A 256 3.80 -21.91 17.04
CA THR A 256 2.78 -21.67 18.08
C THR A 256 1.90 -20.45 17.83
N GLU A 257 2.37 -19.44 17.09
CA GLU A 257 1.68 -18.14 17.02
C GLU A 257 1.46 -17.60 15.58
N TYR A 258 1.94 -18.28 14.53
CA TYR A 258 1.85 -17.78 13.14
C TYR A 258 1.00 -18.64 12.19
N LEU A 259 1.09 -19.97 12.28
CA LEU A 259 0.22 -20.92 11.58
C LEU A 259 -0.19 -22.01 12.57
N GLU A 260 -1.29 -21.77 13.28
CA GLU A 260 -1.78 -22.70 14.30
C GLU A 260 -2.58 -23.84 13.67
N GLU A 261 -3.40 -23.52 12.67
CA GLU A 261 -4.39 -24.44 12.13
C GLU A 261 -3.79 -25.28 10.98
N THR A 262 -4.15 -26.57 10.94
CA THR A 262 -3.72 -27.47 9.85
C THR A 262 -4.19 -26.96 8.48
N GLU A 263 -5.37 -26.35 8.43
CA GLU A 263 -5.92 -25.76 7.19
C GLU A 263 -5.01 -24.65 6.65
N GLU A 264 -4.51 -23.75 7.50
CA GLU A 264 -3.62 -22.66 7.06
C GLU A 264 -2.28 -23.21 6.52
N LYS A 265 -1.79 -24.30 7.12
CA LYS A 265 -0.60 -25.03 6.64
C LYS A 265 -0.84 -25.68 5.27
N GLU A 266 -2.00 -26.29 5.08
CA GLU A 266 -2.41 -26.85 3.79
C GLU A 266 -2.55 -25.77 2.72
N MET A 267 -3.14 -24.61 3.05
CA MET A 267 -3.23 -23.45 2.14
C MET A 267 -1.84 -22.98 1.70
N LEU A 268 -0.90 -22.80 2.65
CA LEU A 268 0.48 -22.42 2.32
C LEU A 268 1.18 -23.48 1.44
N SER A 269 0.92 -24.76 1.70
CA SER A 269 1.46 -25.84 0.87
C SER A 269 0.87 -25.86 -0.54
N SER A 270 -0.44 -25.56 -0.70
CA SER A 270 -1.07 -25.45 -2.03
C SER A 270 -0.49 -24.29 -2.81
N LEU A 271 -0.37 -23.12 -2.17
CA LEU A 271 0.22 -21.92 -2.76
C LEU A 271 1.64 -22.13 -3.28
N HIS A 272 2.42 -23.00 -2.62
CA HIS A 272 3.74 -23.36 -3.14
C HIS A 272 3.66 -23.90 -4.57
N THR A 273 2.74 -24.83 -4.79
CA THR A 273 2.54 -25.51 -6.08
C THR A 273 1.83 -24.61 -7.09
N ASP A 274 0.83 -23.85 -6.64
CA ASP A 274 -0.06 -23.10 -7.53
C ASP A 274 0.55 -21.77 -7.99
N VAL A 275 1.50 -21.21 -7.24
CA VAL A 275 2.01 -19.84 -7.46
C VAL A 275 3.52 -19.73 -7.27
N ILE A 276 4.06 -20.20 -6.15
CA ILE A 276 5.43 -19.86 -5.74
C ILE A 276 6.47 -20.54 -6.62
N GLU A 277 6.23 -21.78 -7.04
CA GLU A 277 7.13 -22.49 -7.96
C GLU A 277 7.35 -21.71 -9.26
N ASP A 278 6.27 -21.26 -9.89
CA ASP A 278 6.32 -20.48 -11.14
C ASP A 278 7.01 -19.12 -10.92
N LEU A 279 6.68 -18.40 -9.83
CA LEU A 279 7.29 -17.10 -9.53
C LEU A 279 8.75 -17.17 -9.06
N THR A 280 9.28 -18.37 -8.80
CA THR A 280 10.67 -18.55 -8.34
C THR A 280 11.56 -19.30 -9.34
N GLU A 281 11.14 -19.37 -10.60
CA GLU A 281 12.01 -19.83 -11.69
C GLU A 281 13.26 -18.96 -11.81
N ASP A 282 13.12 -17.65 -11.63
CA ASP A 282 14.25 -16.73 -11.63
C ASP A 282 15.01 -16.77 -10.29
N TRP A 283 16.33 -16.73 -10.40
CA TRP A 283 17.20 -16.88 -9.24
C TRP A 283 17.11 -15.71 -8.25
N ASP A 284 16.84 -14.49 -8.73
CA ASP A 284 16.85 -13.31 -7.87
C ASP A 284 15.62 -13.27 -6.95
N THR A 285 14.43 -13.54 -7.49
CA THR A 285 13.21 -13.69 -6.70
C THR A 285 13.34 -14.85 -5.73
N ARG A 286 13.82 -16.00 -6.19
CA ARG A 286 14.03 -17.18 -5.33
C ARG A 286 14.97 -16.89 -4.16
N ARG A 287 16.02 -16.08 -4.39
CA ARG A 287 16.94 -15.65 -3.34
C ARG A 287 16.25 -14.72 -2.35
N LYS A 288 15.47 -13.75 -2.84
CA LYS A 288 14.77 -12.76 -2.01
C LYS A 288 13.72 -13.38 -1.09
N ILE A 289 13.07 -14.47 -1.51
CA ILE A 289 12.04 -15.14 -0.71
C ILE A 289 12.52 -16.41 0.00
N ARG A 290 13.85 -16.57 0.14
CA ARG A 290 14.46 -17.80 0.67
C ARG A 290 13.94 -18.19 2.07
N PRO A 291 13.81 -17.26 3.05
CA PRO A 291 13.23 -17.58 4.35
C PRO A 291 11.86 -18.27 4.27
N LEU A 292 10.96 -17.75 3.43
CA LEU A 292 9.64 -18.35 3.21
C LEU A 292 9.74 -19.76 2.61
N LEU A 293 10.59 -19.96 1.60
CA LEU A 293 10.77 -21.27 0.97
C LEU A 293 11.29 -22.33 1.94
N ASP A 294 12.17 -21.94 2.86
CA ASP A 294 12.69 -22.86 3.87
C ASP A 294 11.59 -23.23 4.88
N TYR A 295 10.75 -22.26 5.29
CA TYR A 295 9.58 -22.54 6.14
C TYR A 295 8.53 -23.42 5.46
N ILE A 296 8.21 -23.18 4.18
CA ILE A 296 7.26 -24.02 3.42
C ILE A 296 7.70 -25.49 3.41
N ARG A 297 9.00 -25.76 3.23
CA ARG A 297 9.51 -27.14 3.27
C ARG A 297 9.36 -27.79 4.63
N GLU A 298 9.47 -27.02 5.71
CA GLU A 298 9.21 -27.52 7.07
C GLU A 298 7.73 -27.87 7.22
N VAL A 299 6.82 -26.97 6.81
CA VAL A 299 5.37 -27.20 6.85
C VAL A 299 4.98 -28.45 6.05
N GLN A 300 5.49 -28.60 4.83
CA GLN A 300 5.23 -29.78 3.98
C GLN A 300 5.76 -31.09 4.57
N ARG A 301 6.78 -31.06 5.43
CA ARG A 301 7.26 -32.25 6.15
C ARG A 301 6.32 -32.61 7.30
N CYS A 302 5.74 -31.63 7.96
CA CYS A 302 4.79 -31.83 9.06
C CYS A 302 3.41 -32.33 8.60
N LEU A 303 3.01 -32.04 7.35
CA LEU A 303 1.74 -32.50 6.76
C LEU A 303 1.79 -33.93 6.21
N LYS A 304 2.98 -34.54 6.11
CA LYS A 304 3.18 -35.92 5.62
C LYS A 304 3.18 -36.92 6.76
#